data_AF-A0A1G7IF70-F1
#
_entry.id   AF-A0A1G7IF70-F1
#
_cell.length_a   1.000
_cell.length_b   1.000
_cell.length_c   1.000
_cell.angle_alpha   90.00
_cell.angle_beta   90.00
_cell.angle_gamma   90.00
#
_symmetry.space_group_name_H-M   'P 1'
#
loop_
_entity.id
_entity.type
_entity.pdbx_description
1 polymer ?
#
loop_
_entity_poly.entity_id
_entity_poly.type
_entity_poly.pdbx_seq_one_letter_code
_entity_poly.pdbx_strand_id
1 'polypeptide(L)'
;MGNEKKPLHQQVAEKLIEQLKAGTAPWQKPWGNGLPSFELPYNAVTGNRYKGINTIALMMTGYDDPRWLTFNQAAAQNCNVRKGEKASLIQFVKLNDLVTKRDDQGKPVLDAEGKPVKALVRLAKPIITTSWVFNARQVNGIPELQKPDIGTLGWDPVVRAENLVTAVGVPVSHRKGDRAYYSPSQDRITMPLKQQFDAPDKYYSTLLHELGHNAA
;
A
#
# COMPACT_ATOMS: atom_id res chain seq x y z
N MET A 1 25.70 -11.69 23.50
CA MET A 1 25.57 -10.48 22.67
C MET A 1 24.29 -10.61 21.86
N GLY A 2 23.25 -9.84 22.20
CA GLY A 2 21.98 -9.91 21.49
C GLY A 2 22.18 -9.44 20.06
N ASN A 3 21.86 -10.29 19.09
CA ASN A 3 21.94 -9.96 17.68
C ASN A 3 20.96 -8.81 17.41
N GLU A 4 21.46 -7.58 17.36
CA GLU A 4 20.64 -6.38 17.17
C GLU A 4 19.98 -6.49 15.79
N LYS A 5 18.67 -6.73 15.78
CA LYS A 5 17.94 -6.89 14.52
C LYS A 5 17.99 -5.56 13.78
N LYS A 6 18.55 -5.59 12.56
CA LYS A 6 18.60 -4.42 11.66
C LYS A 6 17.23 -3.73 11.59
N PRO A 7 17.15 -2.40 11.58
CA PRO A 7 15.89 -1.68 11.38
C PRO A 7 15.19 -2.07 10.06
N LEU A 8 13.85 -1.95 10.01
CA LEU A 8 13.08 -2.31 8.80
C LEU A 8 13.55 -1.54 7.55
N HIS A 9 13.86 -0.25 7.68
CA HIS A 9 14.34 0.56 6.55
C HIS A 9 15.64 0.03 5.94
N GLN A 10 16.55 -0.45 6.78
CA GLN A 10 17.80 -1.05 6.32
C GLN A 10 17.54 -2.40 5.63
N GLN A 11 16.71 -3.26 6.24
CA GLN A 11 16.34 -4.54 5.63
C GLN A 11 15.66 -4.37 4.27
N VAL A 12 14.76 -3.39 4.16
CA VAL A 12 14.05 -3.08 2.90
C VAL A 12 15.02 -2.54 1.86
N ALA A 13 15.90 -1.60 2.23
CA ALA A 13 16.87 -1.04 1.31
C ALA A 13 17.84 -2.09 0.77
N GLU A 14 18.41 -2.94 1.64
CA GLU A 14 19.32 -4.02 1.26
C GLU A 14 18.65 -4.99 0.27
N LYS A 15 17.44 -5.46 0.61
CA LYS A 15 16.68 -6.38 -0.26
C LYS A 15 16.29 -5.74 -1.59
N LEU A 16 15.95 -4.44 -1.57
CA LEU A 16 15.62 -3.73 -2.79
C LEU A 16 16.84 -3.61 -3.71
N ILE A 17 18.00 -3.26 -3.17
CA ILE A 17 19.26 -3.20 -3.93
C ILE A 17 19.58 -4.57 -4.56
N GLU A 18 19.39 -5.66 -3.81
CA GLU A 18 19.58 -7.01 -4.33
C GLU A 18 18.66 -7.32 -5.51
N GLN A 19 17.36 -7.02 -5.42
CA GLN A 19 16.40 -7.26 -6.50
C GLN A 19 16.72 -6.41 -7.75
N LEU A 20 17.10 -5.14 -7.55
CA LEU A 20 17.49 -4.26 -8.64
C LEU A 20 18.75 -4.76 -9.35
N LYS A 21 19.76 -5.24 -8.60
CA LYS A 21 20.95 -5.89 -9.18
C LYS A 21 20.62 -7.16 -9.95
N ALA A 22 19.55 -7.86 -9.57
CA ALA A 22 19.03 -9.01 -10.30
C ALA A 22 18.15 -8.65 -11.51
N GLY A 23 18.02 -7.36 -11.85
CA GLY A 23 17.23 -6.90 -13.00
C GLY A 23 15.73 -6.87 -12.77
N THR A 24 15.28 -6.90 -11.51
CA THR A 24 13.86 -6.88 -11.16
C THR A 24 13.54 -5.71 -10.23
N ALA A 25 12.44 -5.00 -10.49
CA ALA A 25 11.93 -3.99 -9.56
C ALA A 25 10.61 -4.49 -8.96
N PRO A 26 10.44 -4.49 -7.62
CA PRO A 26 9.24 -5.07 -7.01
C PRO A 26 7.95 -4.33 -7.38
N TRP A 27 8.05 -3.05 -7.75
CA TRP A 27 6.94 -2.24 -8.28
C TRP A 27 6.68 -2.42 -9.77
N GLN A 28 7.58 -3.07 -10.52
CA GLN A 28 7.37 -3.45 -11.92
C GLN A 28 7.08 -4.95 -11.98
N LYS A 29 5.84 -5.35 -11.67
CA LYS A 29 5.40 -6.71 -11.98
C LYS A 29 5.04 -6.79 -13.47
N PRO A 30 5.45 -7.86 -14.20
CA PRO A 30 5.07 -8.01 -15.60
C PRO A 30 3.54 -8.11 -15.69
N TRP A 31 2.90 -7.10 -16.25
CA TRP A 31 1.47 -7.15 -16.57
C TRP A 31 1.30 -8.19 -17.68
N GLY A 32 0.66 -9.32 -17.37
CA GLY A 32 0.48 -10.43 -18.29
C GLY A 32 -0.91 -11.06 -18.15
N ASN A 33 -1.38 -11.67 -19.24
CA ASN A 33 -2.70 -12.29 -19.33
C ASN A 33 -2.78 -13.49 -18.37
N GLY A 34 -3.37 -13.28 -17.20
CA GLY A 34 -3.57 -14.30 -16.16
C GLY A 34 -3.08 -13.91 -14.77
N LEU A 35 -2.35 -12.80 -14.63
CA LEU A 35 -2.04 -12.27 -13.31
C LEU A 35 -3.24 -11.47 -12.77
N PRO A 36 -3.60 -11.65 -11.48
CA PRO A 36 -4.62 -10.81 -10.86
C PRO A 36 -4.31 -9.34 -11.09
N SER A 37 -5.36 -8.53 -11.22
CA SER A 37 -5.27 -7.08 -11.12
C SER A 37 -4.26 -6.70 -10.05
N PHE A 38 -3.28 -5.88 -10.42
CA PHE A 38 -2.21 -5.47 -9.50
C PHE A 38 -2.83 -4.74 -8.30
N GLU A 39 -3.00 -5.45 -7.20
CA GLU A 39 -3.49 -4.91 -5.94
C GLU A 39 -2.32 -4.68 -4.99
N LEU A 40 -2.25 -3.46 -4.46
CA LEU A 40 -1.28 -3.15 -3.41
C LEU A 40 -1.63 -3.95 -2.15
N PRO A 41 -0.62 -4.40 -1.37
CA PRO A 41 -0.85 -5.06 -0.10
C PRO A 41 -1.85 -4.30 0.80
N TYR A 42 -2.80 -5.02 1.38
CA TYR A 42 -3.76 -4.46 2.33
C TYR A 42 -4.04 -5.41 3.48
N ASN A 43 -4.56 -4.86 4.57
CA ASN A 43 -4.94 -5.64 5.74
C ASN A 43 -6.27 -6.36 5.48
N ALA A 44 -6.27 -7.70 5.56
CA ALA A 44 -7.41 -8.55 5.20
C ALA A 44 -8.66 -8.31 6.08
N VAL A 45 -8.46 -7.84 7.32
CA VAL A 45 -9.56 -7.63 8.27
C VAL A 45 -10.14 -6.21 8.17
N THR A 46 -9.29 -5.21 7.94
CA THR A 46 -9.72 -3.80 7.94
C THR A 46 -9.92 -3.22 6.54
N GLY A 47 -9.46 -3.90 5.48
CA GLY A 47 -9.47 -3.39 4.11
C GLY A 47 -8.45 -2.27 3.85
N ASN A 48 -7.75 -1.78 4.88
CA ASN A 48 -6.82 -0.68 4.76
C ASN A 48 -5.55 -1.08 3.99
N ARG A 49 -5.21 -0.30 2.95
CA ARG A 49 -3.95 -0.48 2.20
C ARG A 49 -2.75 -0.11 3.06
N TYR A 50 -1.68 -0.91 2.95
CA TYR A 50 -0.39 -0.52 3.48
C TYR A 50 0.18 0.64 2.66
N LYS A 51 0.99 1.47 3.32
CA LYS A 51 1.57 2.69 2.75
C LYS A 51 3.10 2.70 2.89
N GLY A 52 3.77 3.41 1.99
CA GLY A 52 5.20 3.69 2.05
C GLY A 52 6.04 2.42 2.14
N ILE A 53 6.97 2.38 3.09
CA ILE A 53 7.92 1.27 3.26
C ILE A 53 7.23 -0.09 3.44
N ASN A 54 6.05 -0.15 4.07
CA ASN A 54 5.34 -1.41 4.26
C ASN A 54 4.85 -1.98 2.93
N THR A 55 4.40 -1.13 2.01
CA THR A 55 3.96 -1.55 0.67
C THR A 55 5.11 -2.25 -0.05
N ILE A 56 6.29 -1.61 -0.07
CA ILE A 56 7.48 -2.17 -0.72
C ILE A 56 7.96 -3.44 -0.02
N ALA A 57 8.04 -3.42 1.32
CA ALA A 57 8.47 -4.57 2.12
C ALA A 57 7.62 -5.81 1.83
N LEU A 58 6.30 -5.66 1.79
CA LEU A 58 5.36 -6.75 1.53
C LEU A 58 5.35 -7.18 0.06
N MET A 59 5.51 -6.27 -0.90
CA MET A 59 5.60 -6.63 -2.31
C MET A 59 6.85 -7.47 -2.62
N MET A 60 7.96 -7.21 -1.94
CA MET A 60 9.21 -7.95 -2.09
C MET A 60 9.18 -9.38 -1.51
N THR A 61 8.09 -9.82 -0.87
CA THR A 61 8.01 -11.20 -0.33
C THR A 61 7.66 -12.22 -1.40
N GLY A 62 7.17 -11.77 -2.56
CA GLY A 62 6.86 -12.65 -3.70
C GLY A 62 5.48 -13.32 -3.64
N TYR A 63 4.62 -12.98 -2.67
CA TYR A 63 3.26 -13.49 -2.65
C TYR A 63 2.38 -12.83 -3.72
N ASP A 64 1.42 -13.60 -4.22
CA ASP A 64 0.45 -13.19 -5.24
C ASP A 64 -0.88 -12.71 -4.64
N ASP A 65 -1.21 -13.14 -3.42
CA ASP A 65 -2.35 -12.64 -2.66
C ASP A 65 -1.99 -11.30 -1.98
N PRO A 66 -2.73 -10.21 -2.21
CA PRO A 66 -2.45 -8.91 -1.63
C PRO A 66 -2.88 -8.79 -0.16
N ARG A 67 -3.56 -9.79 0.40
CA ARG A 67 -4.12 -9.74 1.76
C ARG A 67 -3.09 -10.15 2.80
N TRP A 68 -2.99 -9.34 3.85
CA TRP A 68 -2.13 -9.59 5.01
C TRP A 68 -2.88 -9.40 6.32
N LEU A 69 -2.51 -10.17 7.33
CA LEU A 69 -3.14 -10.08 8.65
C LEU A 69 -2.16 -10.49 9.75
N THR A 70 -2.37 -9.96 10.96
CA THR A 70 -1.62 -10.40 12.14
C THR A 70 -2.07 -11.79 12.58
N PHE A 71 -1.25 -12.47 13.38
CA PHE A 71 -1.62 -13.76 13.99
C PHE A 71 -2.96 -13.67 14.75
N ASN A 72 -3.13 -12.63 15.56
CA ASN A 72 -4.36 -12.42 16.35
C ASN A 72 -5.57 -12.12 15.46
N GLN A 73 -5.38 -11.41 14.35
CA GLN A 73 -6.43 -11.18 13.36
C GLN A 73 -6.86 -12.48 12.69
N ALA A 74 -5.91 -13.39 12.36
CA ALA A 74 -6.25 -14.70 11.82
C ALA A 74 -7.08 -15.50 12.84
N ALA A 75 -6.62 -15.59 14.08
CA ALA A 75 -7.31 -16.31 15.15
C ALA A 75 -8.73 -15.76 15.41
N ALA A 76 -8.90 -14.43 15.42
CA ALA A 76 -10.20 -13.79 15.61
C ALA A 76 -11.20 -14.08 14.46
N GLN A 77 -10.69 -14.45 13.28
CA GLN A 77 -11.49 -14.87 12.13
C GLN A 77 -11.64 -16.40 12.06
N ASN A 78 -11.33 -17.13 13.14
CA ASN A 78 -11.28 -18.60 13.19
C ASN A 78 -10.34 -19.22 12.13
N CYS A 79 -9.34 -18.46 11.69
CA CYS A 79 -8.32 -18.87 10.75
C CYS A 79 -7.01 -19.17 11.48
N ASN A 80 -6.15 -19.99 10.89
CA ASN A 80 -4.92 -20.46 11.54
C ASN A 80 -3.69 -20.30 10.65
N VAL A 81 -2.67 -19.59 11.13
CA VAL A 81 -1.37 -19.55 10.44
C VAL A 81 -0.78 -20.95 10.40
N ARG A 82 -0.33 -21.41 9.22
CA ARG A 82 0.26 -22.74 9.07
C ARG A 82 1.55 -22.88 9.87
N LYS A 83 1.76 -24.05 10.45
CA LYS A 83 2.96 -24.35 11.25
C LYS A 83 4.21 -24.18 10.38
N GLY A 84 5.19 -23.42 10.88
CA GLY A 84 6.48 -23.18 10.21
C GLY A 84 6.53 -21.96 9.31
N GLU A 85 5.39 -21.30 9.04
CA GLU A 85 5.34 -20.06 8.26
C GLU A 85 6.05 -18.90 8.99
N LYS A 86 6.71 -18.05 8.21
CA LYS A 86 7.44 -16.89 8.73
C LYS A 86 6.66 -15.60 8.46
N ALA A 87 6.51 -14.79 9.50
CA ALA A 87 5.88 -13.48 9.36
C ALA A 87 6.78 -12.48 8.62
N SER A 88 6.14 -11.50 7.99
CA SER A 88 6.78 -10.32 7.41
C SER A 88 6.65 -9.13 8.37
N LEU A 89 7.72 -8.34 8.47
CA LEU A 89 7.78 -7.18 9.37
C LEU A 89 7.17 -5.95 8.69
N ILE A 90 6.29 -5.26 9.40
CA ILE A 90 5.79 -3.93 9.05
C ILE A 90 6.09 -2.95 10.16
N GLN A 91 6.06 -1.65 9.84
CA GLN A 91 6.30 -0.57 10.78
C GLN A 91 5.25 0.53 10.62
N PHE A 92 4.80 1.10 11.73
CA PHE A 92 3.91 2.26 11.72
C PHE A 92 4.30 3.23 12.83
N VAL A 93 3.92 4.48 12.64
CA VAL A 93 4.14 5.54 13.62
C VAL A 93 2.95 5.59 14.55
N LYS A 94 3.15 5.24 15.81
CA LYS A 94 2.15 5.36 16.87
C LYS A 94 2.20 6.79 17.42
N LEU A 95 1.14 7.55 17.15
CA LEU A 95 0.97 8.93 17.62
C LEU A 95 0.10 9.03 18.88
N ASN A 96 -0.64 7.98 19.20
CA ASN A 96 -1.55 7.93 20.34
C ASN A 96 -1.36 6.64 21.12
N ASP A 97 -1.63 6.66 22.42
CA ASP A 97 -1.65 5.47 23.27
C ASP A 97 -2.96 5.36 24.05
N LEU A 98 -3.30 4.14 24.46
CA LEU A 98 -4.44 3.87 25.32
C LEU A 98 -3.94 3.76 26.76
N VAL A 99 -4.13 4.83 27.52
CA VAL A 99 -3.77 4.88 28.95
C VAL A 99 -5.00 4.68 29.82
N THR A 100 -4.83 4.09 30.99
CA THR A 100 -5.90 4.01 31.98
C THR A 100 -6.33 5.42 32.38
N LYS A 101 -7.61 5.73 32.19
CA LYS A 101 -8.21 6.98 32.64
C LYS A 101 -8.16 7.00 34.17
N ARG A 102 -7.69 8.11 34.73
CA ARG A 102 -7.64 8.33 36.17
C ARG A 102 -8.56 9.51 36.54
N ASP A 103 -9.16 9.47 37.71
CA ASP A 103 -9.92 10.58 38.29
C ASP A 103 -8.98 11.66 38.87
N ASP A 104 -9.57 12.72 39.42
CA ASP A 104 -8.84 13.84 40.02
C ASP A 104 -7.98 13.44 41.24
N GLN A 105 -8.23 12.25 41.80
CA GLN A 105 -7.46 11.65 42.90
C GLN A 105 -6.42 10.62 42.40
N GLY A 106 -6.28 10.47 41.09
CA GLY A 106 -5.34 9.53 40.47
C GLY A 106 -5.78 8.07 40.49
N LYS A 107 -7.02 7.75 40.90
CA LYS A 107 -7.54 6.37 40.88
C LYS A 107 -8.05 5.99 39.49
N PRO A 108 -7.87 4.72 39.05
CA PRO A 108 -8.42 4.23 37.79
C PRO A 108 -9.95 4.42 37.74
N VAL A 109 -10.44 5.07 36.69
CA VAL A 109 -11.86 5.10 36.38
C VAL A 109 -12.24 3.71 35.86
N LEU A 110 -13.26 3.09 36.43
CA LEU A 110 -13.74 1.76 36.06
C LEU A 110 -15.04 1.86 35.24
N ASP A 111 -15.26 0.91 34.33
CA ASP A 111 -16.54 0.72 33.63
C ASP A 111 -17.55 -0.04 34.50
N ALA A 112 -18.74 -0.31 33.95
CA ALA A 112 -19.83 -1.00 34.65
C ALA A 112 -19.44 -2.44 35.07
N GLU A 113 -18.47 -3.03 34.40
CA GLU A 113 -17.93 -4.36 34.64
C GLU A 113 -16.69 -4.34 35.57
N GLY A 114 -16.34 -3.17 36.12
CA GLY A 114 -15.20 -3.01 37.03
C GLY A 114 -13.83 -3.01 36.34
N LYS A 115 -13.77 -2.89 35.01
CA LYS A 115 -12.52 -2.83 34.26
C LYS A 115 -12.06 -1.39 34.06
N PRO A 116 -10.74 -1.11 34.08
CA PRO A 116 -10.24 0.23 33.88
C PRO A 116 -10.60 0.79 32.49
N VAL A 117 -11.29 1.93 32.49
CA VAL A 117 -11.60 2.70 31.28
C VAL A 117 -10.29 3.20 30.67
N LYS A 118 -10.11 3.00 29.37
CA LYS A 118 -8.95 3.52 28.64
C LYS A 118 -9.30 4.82 27.93
N ALA A 119 -8.42 5.80 28.01
CA ALA A 119 -8.48 7.04 27.24
C ALA A 119 -7.39 7.03 26.17
N LEU A 120 -7.75 7.44 24.95
CA LEU A 120 -6.79 7.67 23.88
C LEU A 120 -6.09 9.01 24.11
N VAL A 121 -4.79 8.97 24.38
CA VAL A 121 -3.96 10.17 24.61
C VAL A 121 -2.93 10.31 23.50
N ARG A 122 -2.72 11.55 23.06
CA ARG A 122 -1.66 11.87 22.11
C ARG A 122 -0.30 11.76 22.79
N LEU A 123 0.62 11.01 22.18
CA LEU A 123 1.97 10.87 22.67
C LEU A 123 2.76 12.17 22.43
N ALA A 124 3.56 12.57 23.42
CA ALA A 124 4.45 13.73 23.29
C ALA A 124 5.52 13.53 22.20
N LYS A 125 5.91 12.27 21.96
CA LYS A 125 6.84 11.89 20.89
C LYS A 125 6.25 10.72 20.09
N PRO A 126 6.29 10.77 18.74
CA PRO A 126 5.93 9.62 17.92
C PRO A 126 6.79 8.40 18.25
N ILE A 127 6.16 7.24 18.36
CA ILE A 127 6.88 5.98 18.59
C ILE A 127 6.80 5.14 17.32
N ILE A 128 7.98 4.77 16.81
CA ILE A 128 8.09 3.76 15.76
C ILE A 128 7.73 2.41 16.37
N THR A 129 6.65 1.81 15.89
CA THR A 129 6.18 0.49 16.32
C THR A 129 6.24 -0.48 15.16
N THR A 130 6.61 -1.72 15.43
CA THR A 130 6.61 -2.79 14.44
C THR A 130 5.49 -3.78 14.70
N SER A 131 5.06 -4.48 13.67
CA SER A 131 4.17 -5.63 13.80
C SER A 131 4.54 -6.71 12.79
N TRP A 132 4.16 -7.94 13.13
CA TRP A 132 4.38 -9.11 12.31
C TRP A 132 3.06 -9.51 11.64
N VAL A 133 3.09 -9.58 10.32
CA VAL A 133 1.93 -9.94 9.50
C VAL A 133 2.25 -11.16 8.65
N PHE A 134 1.22 -11.95 8.38
CA PHE A 134 1.26 -13.12 7.52
C PHE A 134 0.45 -12.80 6.27
N ASN A 135 0.91 -13.29 5.13
CA ASN A 135 0.13 -13.26 3.90
C ASN A 135 -1.03 -14.25 3.99
N ALA A 136 -2.16 -13.99 3.34
CA ALA A 136 -3.29 -14.90 3.29
C ALA A 136 -2.91 -16.31 2.81
N ARG A 137 -1.94 -16.44 1.90
CA ARG A 137 -1.41 -17.75 1.46
C ARG A 137 -0.79 -18.59 2.58
N GLN A 138 -0.42 -17.97 3.71
CA GLN A 138 0.18 -18.62 4.87
C GLN A 138 -0.87 -19.06 5.92
N VAL A 139 -2.15 -18.80 5.67
CA VAL A 139 -3.23 -18.96 6.66
C VAL A 139 -4.27 -19.97 6.16
N ASN A 140 -4.57 -20.98 6.96
CA ASN A 140 -5.67 -21.92 6.75
C ASN A 140 -7.00 -21.29 7.15
N GLY A 141 -8.05 -21.57 6.37
CA GLY A 141 -9.42 -21.14 6.65
C GLY A 141 -9.76 -19.72 6.17
N ILE A 142 -8.79 -18.98 5.61
CA ILE A 142 -9.08 -17.68 5.00
C ILE A 142 -9.84 -17.89 3.68
N PRO A 143 -10.95 -17.17 3.41
CA PRO A 143 -11.67 -17.28 2.15
C PRO A 143 -10.76 -17.01 0.95
N GLU A 144 -11.01 -17.71 -0.15
CA GLU A 144 -10.27 -17.48 -1.38
C GLU A 144 -10.43 -16.03 -1.86
N LEU A 145 -9.36 -15.45 -2.42
CA LEU A 145 -9.42 -14.11 -2.99
C LEU A 145 -10.30 -14.17 -4.24
N GLN A 146 -11.48 -13.56 -4.17
CA GLN A 146 -12.29 -13.32 -5.36
C GLN A 146 -11.60 -12.25 -6.20
N LYS A 147 -11.07 -12.67 -7.35
CA LYS A 147 -10.47 -11.77 -8.32
C LYS A 147 -11.57 -11.26 -9.25
N PRO A 148 -11.71 -9.95 -9.45
CA PRO A 148 -12.63 -9.45 -10.47
C PRO A 148 -12.19 -9.97 -11.84
N ASP A 149 -13.15 -10.47 -12.61
CA ASP A 149 -12.89 -10.84 -14.01
C ASP A 149 -12.63 -9.54 -14.79
N ILE A 150 -11.41 -9.41 -15.31
CA ILE A 150 -10.98 -8.24 -16.08
C ILE A 150 -11.88 -8.05 -17.32
N GLY A 151 -12.43 -9.15 -17.88
CA GLY A 151 -13.40 -9.10 -18.98
C GLY A 151 -14.77 -8.54 -18.60
N THR A 152 -15.04 -8.38 -17.30
CA THR A 152 -16.28 -7.82 -16.74
C THR A 152 -16.11 -6.43 -16.15
N LEU A 153 -14.96 -5.79 -16.36
CA LEU A 153 -14.81 -4.37 -16.03
C LEU A 153 -15.81 -3.59 -16.90
N GLY A 154 -17.00 -3.33 -16.37
CA GLY A 154 -18.09 -2.62 -17.05
C GLY A 154 -17.81 -1.13 -17.27
N TRP A 155 -16.54 -0.75 -17.41
CA TRP A 155 -16.06 0.59 -17.67
C TRP A 155 -14.93 0.56 -18.69
N ASP A 156 -14.94 1.51 -19.60
CA ASP A 156 -13.88 1.72 -20.58
C ASP A 156 -12.66 2.38 -19.89
N PRO A 157 -11.45 1.78 -19.94
CA PRO A 157 -10.27 2.35 -19.28
C PRO A 157 -9.84 3.71 -19.82
N VAL A 158 -10.01 3.97 -21.11
CA VAL A 158 -9.69 5.26 -21.74
C VAL A 158 -10.67 6.32 -21.25
N VAL A 159 -11.97 6.02 -21.26
CA VAL A 159 -13.00 6.95 -20.73
C VAL A 159 -12.74 7.25 -19.25
N ARG A 160 -12.38 6.24 -18.47
CA ARG A 160 -12.04 6.44 -17.06
C ARG A 160 -10.81 7.33 -16.87
N ALA A 161 -9.78 7.14 -17.70
CA ALA A 161 -8.58 7.98 -17.66
C ALA A 161 -8.91 9.44 -18.04
N GLU A 162 -9.72 9.66 -19.07
CA GLU A 162 -10.18 11.00 -19.45
C GLU A 162 -10.96 11.70 -18.34
N ASN A 163 -11.89 10.99 -17.70
CA ASN A 163 -12.65 11.52 -16.57
C ASN A 163 -11.73 11.90 -15.40
N LEU A 164 -10.70 11.09 -15.13
CA LEU A 164 -9.73 11.39 -14.07
C LEU A 164 -8.91 12.64 -14.40
N VAL A 165 -8.37 12.75 -15.62
CA VAL A 165 -7.62 13.93 -16.09
C VAL A 165 -8.49 15.19 -15.96
N THR A 166 -9.74 15.10 -16.39
CA THR A 166 -10.71 16.20 -16.32
C THR A 166 -11.02 16.60 -14.89
N ALA A 167 -11.23 15.64 -13.99
CA ALA A 167 -11.53 15.88 -12.58
C ALA A 167 -10.35 16.50 -11.82
N VAL A 168 -9.11 16.15 -12.18
CA VAL A 168 -7.90 16.76 -11.61
C VAL A 168 -7.75 18.22 -12.08
N GLY A 169 -8.16 18.53 -13.31
CA GLY A 169 -8.26 19.91 -13.80
C GLY A 169 -6.94 20.56 -14.20
N VAL A 170 -5.84 19.80 -14.26
CA VAL A 170 -4.53 20.31 -14.71
C VAL A 170 -4.55 20.54 -16.22
N PRO A 171 -4.17 21.73 -16.72
CA PRO A 171 -4.10 21.99 -18.15
C PRO A 171 -3.17 21.01 -18.87
N VAL A 172 -3.65 20.43 -19.97
CA VAL A 172 -2.85 19.55 -20.84
C VAL A 172 -2.67 20.24 -22.19
N SER A 173 -1.42 20.45 -22.59
CA SER A 173 -1.06 21.01 -23.89
C SER A 173 -0.37 19.96 -24.76
N HIS A 174 -0.68 19.97 -26.06
CA HIS A 174 -0.09 19.05 -27.01
C HIS A 174 0.81 19.79 -27.98
N ARG A 175 2.01 19.24 -28.22
CA ARG A 175 3.00 19.81 -29.14
C ARG A 175 3.65 18.66 -29.91
N LYS A 176 4.03 18.88 -31.16
CA LYS A 176 4.83 17.89 -31.88
C LYS A 176 6.20 17.77 -31.21
N GLY A 177 6.60 16.56 -30.83
CA GLY A 177 7.87 16.32 -30.16
C GLY A 177 7.95 14.92 -29.55
N ASP A 178 9.02 14.68 -28.81
CA ASP A 178 9.38 13.38 -28.20
C ASP A 178 9.43 13.44 -26.66
N ARG A 179 8.90 14.52 -26.06
CA ARG A 179 8.92 14.74 -24.61
C ARG A 179 7.52 14.93 -24.05
N ALA A 180 7.21 14.15 -23.02
CA ALA A 180 6.12 14.40 -22.08
C ALA A 180 6.72 14.90 -20.76
N TYR A 181 6.07 15.88 -20.12
CA TYR A 181 6.48 16.39 -18.81
C TYR A 181 5.38 17.23 -18.15
N TYR A 182 5.32 17.18 -16.83
CA TYR A 182 4.71 18.24 -16.01
C TYR A 182 5.69 19.41 -15.77
N SER A 183 5.20 20.64 -15.84
CA SER A 183 5.96 21.87 -15.54
C SER A 183 5.44 22.52 -14.26
N PRO A 184 6.16 22.42 -13.12
CA PRO A 184 5.72 23.00 -11.85
C PRO A 184 5.58 24.52 -11.90
N SER A 185 6.43 25.22 -12.64
CA SER A 185 6.39 26.69 -12.75
C SER A 185 5.19 27.20 -13.55
N GLN A 186 4.60 26.35 -14.39
CA GLN A 186 3.47 26.70 -15.26
C GLN A 186 2.18 25.99 -14.87
N ASP A 187 2.24 25.11 -13.86
CA ASP A 187 1.18 24.18 -13.46
C ASP A 187 0.47 23.55 -14.67
N ARG A 188 1.26 22.92 -15.55
CA ARG A 188 0.78 22.40 -16.84
C ARG A 188 1.51 21.16 -17.28
N ILE A 189 0.76 20.24 -17.88
CA ILE A 189 1.30 19.06 -18.55
C ILE A 189 1.50 19.36 -20.03
N THR A 190 2.65 18.91 -20.55
CA THR A 190 2.98 18.90 -21.96
C THR A 190 3.06 17.47 -22.45
N MET A 191 2.33 17.17 -23.52
CA MET A 191 2.32 15.86 -24.17
C MET A 191 2.70 15.97 -25.66
N PRO A 192 3.31 14.93 -26.25
CA PRO A 192 3.32 14.77 -27.70
C PRO A 192 1.89 14.75 -28.27
N LEU A 193 1.73 14.96 -29.57
CA LEU A 193 0.42 14.86 -30.22
C LEU A 193 -0.14 13.44 -30.02
N LYS A 194 -1.46 13.30 -29.79
CA LYS A 194 -2.10 11.99 -29.59
C LYS A 194 -1.80 11.00 -30.73
N GLN A 195 -1.70 11.51 -31.96
CA GLN A 195 -1.37 10.75 -33.18
C GLN A 195 0.06 10.17 -33.21
N GLN A 196 0.96 10.65 -32.33
CA GLN A 196 2.33 10.13 -32.22
C GLN A 196 2.44 8.87 -31.35
N PHE A 197 1.34 8.44 -30.72
CA PHE A 197 1.29 7.21 -29.93
C PHE A 197 0.65 6.09 -30.74
N ASP A 198 1.27 4.91 -30.76
CA ASP A 198 0.75 3.77 -31.54
C ASP A 198 -0.56 3.19 -30.96
N ALA A 199 -0.94 3.58 -29.74
CA ALA A 199 -2.15 3.13 -29.09
C ALA A 199 -2.64 4.13 -28.00
N PRO A 200 -3.96 4.23 -27.75
CA PRO A 200 -4.51 5.14 -26.74
C PRO A 200 -4.04 4.87 -25.31
N ASP A 201 -3.89 3.61 -24.93
CA ASP A 201 -3.41 3.19 -23.61
C ASP A 201 -1.98 3.67 -23.32
N LYS A 202 -1.10 3.66 -24.34
CA LYS A 202 0.25 4.25 -24.24
C LYS A 202 0.18 5.75 -23.95
N TYR A 203 -0.70 6.48 -24.65
CA TYR A 203 -0.90 7.90 -24.41
C TYR A 203 -1.38 8.18 -22.98
N TYR A 204 -2.42 7.49 -22.54
CA TYR A 204 -2.99 7.70 -21.19
C TYR A 204 -2.05 7.22 -20.09
N SER A 205 -1.25 6.17 -20.31
CA SER A 205 -0.21 5.73 -19.39
C SER A 205 0.83 6.84 -19.15
N THR A 206 1.33 7.46 -20.23
CA THR A 206 2.26 8.60 -20.13
C THR A 206 1.59 9.81 -19.48
N LEU A 207 0.36 10.16 -19.87
CA LEU A 207 -0.35 11.29 -19.27
C LEU A 207 -0.58 11.11 -17.76
N LEU A 208 -0.95 9.91 -17.33
CA LEU A 208 -1.14 9.59 -15.91
C LEU A 208 0.18 9.61 -15.14
N HIS A 209 1.30 9.24 -15.76
CA HIS A 209 2.63 9.43 -15.18
C HIS A 209 2.91 10.92 -14.90
N GLU A 210 2.63 11.79 -15.88
CA GLU A 210 2.83 13.24 -15.71
C GLU A 210 1.87 13.87 -14.69
N LEU A 211 0.62 13.40 -14.63
CA LEU A 211 -0.30 13.78 -13.56
C LEU A 211 0.23 13.39 -12.17
N GLY A 212 0.95 12.26 -12.08
CA GLY A 212 1.63 11.86 -10.84
C GLY A 212 2.66 12.87 -10.34
N HIS A 213 3.33 13.60 -11.25
CA HIS A 213 4.27 14.67 -10.88
C HIS A 213 3.56 15.95 -10.40
N ASN A 214 2.31 16.19 -10.79
CA ASN A 214 1.51 17.32 -10.31
C ASN A 214 1.01 17.10 -8.87
N ALA A 215 0.68 15.86 -8.51
CA ALA A 215 0.14 15.51 -7.19
C ALA A 215 1.18 15.45 -6.06
N ALA A 216 2.43 15.84 -6.33
CA ALA A 216 3.57 15.85 -5.40
C ALA A 216 3.78 17.23 -4.78
#